data_AF-A0AA36LIX0-F1
#
_entry.id   AF-A0AA36LIX0-F1
#
_cell.length_a   1.000
_cell.length_b   1.000
_cell.length_c   1.000
_cell.angle_alpha   90.00
_cell.angle_beta   90.00
_cell.angle_gamma   90.00
#
_symmetry.space_group_name_H-M   'P 1'
#
loop_
_entity.id
_entity.type
_entity.pdbx_description
1 polymer ?
#
loop_
_entity_poly.entity_id
_entity_poly.type
_entity_poly.pdbx_seq_one_letter_code
_entity_poly.pdbx_strand_id
1 'polypeptide(L)'
;MWLMWWTLARPAEATEAEWTEFDLDSALWTIPAARMKARREHVIPLPFQAVKMLRTLQGLTEHRQYLFPGRDNLLGPMTSHSLRQLLKSLGWSGTYSPHATRTTGSTRLNEMGYRPDAMLLKHNLHMLIPTMFAAHITMRPILMSVK
;
A
#
# COMPACT_ATOMS: atom_id res chain seq x y z
N MET A 1 -0.61 3.23 -5.06
CA MET A 1 -0.72 1.76 -5.17
C MET A 1 0.54 1.04 -4.69
N TRP A 2 1.74 1.43 -5.13
CA TRP A 2 3.01 0.80 -4.71
C TRP A 2 3.24 0.77 -3.20
N LEU A 3 2.85 1.85 -2.49
CA LEU A 3 2.91 1.91 -1.03
C LEU A 3 2.21 0.72 -0.35
N MET A 4 1.04 0.32 -0.84
CA MET A 4 0.29 -0.82 -0.28
C MET A 4 0.99 -2.16 -0.50
N TRP A 5 1.71 -2.31 -1.61
CA TRP A 5 2.50 -3.51 -1.88
C TRP A 5 3.76 -3.59 -1.02
N TRP A 6 4.35 -2.45 -0.66
CA TRP A 6 5.52 -2.39 0.24
C TRP A 6 5.20 -2.50 1.71
N THR A 7 3.94 -2.30 2.10
CA THR A 7 3.56 -2.21 3.53
C THR A 7 2.44 -3.17 3.93
N LEU A 8 1.74 -3.77 2.96
CA LEU A 8 0.48 -4.51 3.18
C LEU A 8 -0.56 -3.73 3.99
N ALA A 9 -0.44 -2.40 4.02
CA ALA A 9 -1.37 -1.52 4.67
C ALA A 9 -2.76 -1.65 4.02
N ARG A 10 -3.79 -1.49 4.84
CA ARG A 10 -5.17 -1.51 4.35
C ARG A 10 -5.38 -0.35 3.37
N PRO A 11 -6.31 -0.47 2.42
CA PRO A 11 -6.60 0.62 1.50
C PRO A 11 -6.92 1.92 2.22
N ALA A 12 -7.73 1.88 3.29
CA ALA A 12 -8.09 3.05 4.10
C ALA A 12 -6.86 3.69 4.78
N GLU A 13 -6.00 2.86 5.38
CA GLU A 13 -4.75 3.32 6.00
C GLU A 13 -3.88 4.07 4.97
N ALA A 14 -3.72 3.49 3.79
CA ALA A 14 -2.92 4.08 2.71
C ALA A 14 -3.58 5.31 2.05
N THR A 15 -4.91 5.37 1.93
CA THR A 15 -5.61 6.48 1.26
C THR A 15 -5.69 7.74 2.11
N GLU A 16 -5.78 7.60 3.43
CA GLU A 16 -5.83 8.74 4.35
C GLU A 16 -4.50 8.98 5.07
N ALA A 17 -3.41 8.38 4.57
CA ALA A 17 -2.07 8.60 5.11
C ALA A 17 -1.70 10.08 5.03
N GLU A 18 -1.19 10.63 6.13
CA GLU A 18 -0.75 12.02 6.25
C GLU A 18 0.76 12.12 6.19
N TRP A 19 1.28 13.23 5.67
CA TRP A 19 2.74 13.43 5.60
C TRP A 19 3.40 13.45 6.99
N THR A 20 2.67 13.87 8.03
CA THR A 20 3.10 13.87 9.43
C THR A 20 3.32 12.46 10.00
N GLU A 21 2.77 11.42 9.37
CA GLU A 21 2.95 10.01 9.77
C GLU A 21 4.28 9.43 9.25
N PHE A 22 4.95 10.10 8.32
CA PHE A 22 6.15 9.59 7.64
C PHE A 22 7.42 10.27 8.16
N ASP A 23 8.29 9.48 8.77
CA ASP A 23 9.69 9.84 9.01
C ASP A 23 10.54 9.24 7.89
N LEU A 24 10.78 10.05 6.84
CA LEU A 24 11.55 9.61 5.66
C LEU A 24 13.07 9.58 5.90
N ASP A 25 13.56 10.14 7.01
CA ASP A 25 14.96 10.07 7.40
C ASP A 25 15.24 8.76 8.14
N SER A 26 14.36 8.38 9.07
CA SER A 26 14.40 7.08 9.75
C SER A 26 13.80 5.93 8.91
N ALA A 27 13.23 6.25 7.74
CA ALA A 27 12.50 5.30 6.88
C ALA A 27 11.36 4.59 7.61
N LEU A 28 10.54 5.33 8.36
CA LEU A 28 9.41 4.81 9.13
C LEU A 28 8.11 5.47 8.68
N TRP A 29 7.03 4.68 8.68
CA TRP A 29 5.66 5.16 8.60
C TRP A 29 4.91 4.72 9.86
N THR A 30 4.48 5.68 10.66
CA THR A 30 3.81 5.43 11.93
C THR A 30 2.34 5.79 11.81
N ILE A 31 1.48 4.77 11.79
CA ILE A 31 0.03 4.96 11.74
C ILE A 31 -0.49 5.15 13.17
N PRO A 32 -1.09 6.30 13.51
CA PRO A 32 -1.54 6.60 14.86
C PRO A 32 -2.69 5.68 15.28
N ALA A 33 -2.75 5.37 16.58
CA ALA A 33 -3.77 4.50 17.16
C ALA A 33 -5.21 4.98 16.89
N ALA A 34 -5.41 6.29 16.72
CA ALA A 34 -6.70 6.91 16.42
C ALA A 34 -7.29 6.45 15.07
N ARG A 35 -6.45 6.14 14.08
CA ARG A 35 -6.87 5.64 12.76
C ARG A 35 -6.89 4.11 12.68
N MET A 36 -6.27 3.43 13.64
CA MET A 36 -6.18 1.98 13.67
C MET A 36 -7.41 1.34 14.32
N LYS A 37 -8.04 0.40 13.60
CA LYS A 37 -9.15 -0.41 14.13
C LYS A 37 -8.79 -1.17 15.42
N ALA A 38 -7.50 -1.46 15.63
CA ALA A 38 -6.99 -2.16 16.81
C ALA A 38 -6.56 -1.24 17.97
N ARG A 39 -6.76 0.09 17.85
CA ARG A 39 -6.36 1.13 18.84
C ARG A 39 -4.91 1.00 19.33
N ARG A 40 -4.03 0.49 18.48
CA ARG A 40 -2.60 0.38 18.73
C ARG A 40 -1.88 1.10 17.60
N GLU A 41 -0.86 1.85 17.97
CA GLU A 41 0.07 2.43 17.03
C GLU A 41 0.73 1.32 16.21
N HIS A 42 0.85 1.57 14.91
CA HIS A 42 1.47 0.62 14.01
C HIS A 42 2.62 1.29 13.26
N VAL A 43 3.84 0.91 13.64
CA VAL A 43 5.07 1.37 12.99
C VAL A 43 5.43 0.39 11.87
N ILE A 44 5.57 0.94 10.67
CA ILE A 44 5.89 0.23 9.45
C ILE A 44 7.22 0.79 8.92
N PRO A 45 8.34 0.07 9.03
CA PRO A 45 9.56 0.44 8.30
C PRO A 45 9.35 0.37 6.79
N LEU A 46 9.91 1.36 6.11
CA LEU A 46 9.81 1.59 4.69
C LEU A 46 11.09 1.10 3.98
N PRO A 47 10.97 0.36 2.87
CA PRO A 47 12.13 0.04 2.06
C PRO A 47 12.68 1.30 1.37
N PHE A 48 13.97 1.29 1.04
CA PHE A 48 14.65 2.41 0.36
C PHE A 48 13.90 2.92 -0.88
N GLN A 49 13.33 2.02 -1.70
CA GLN A 49 12.55 2.38 -2.88
C GLN A 49 11.28 3.16 -2.54
N ALA A 50 10.59 2.78 -1.45
CA ALA A 50 9.43 3.50 -0.97
C ALA A 50 9.83 4.90 -0.49
N VAL A 51 10.90 5.02 0.29
CA VAL A 51 11.43 6.32 0.73
C VAL A 51 11.79 7.19 -0.48
N LYS A 52 12.48 6.64 -1.48
CA LYS A 52 12.84 7.37 -2.70
C LYS A 52 11.60 7.89 -3.44
N MET A 53 10.59 7.03 -3.63
CA MET A 53 9.33 7.45 -4.27
C MET A 53 8.56 8.47 -3.44
N LEU A 54 8.53 8.31 -2.12
CA LEU A 54 7.88 9.25 -1.20
C LEU A 54 8.58 10.60 -1.21
N ARG A 55 9.91 10.68 -1.23
CA ARG A 55 10.64 11.95 -1.35
C ARG A 55 10.36 12.65 -2.68
N THR A 56 10.30 11.91 -3.80
CA THR A 56 9.89 12.50 -5.09
C THR A 56 8.47 13.04 -5.04
N LEU A 57 7.55 12.31 -4.39
CA LEU A 57 6.17 12.74 -4.25
C LEU A 57 6.04 13.94 -3.29
N GLN A 58 6.84 13.99 -2.22
CA GLN A 58 6.87 15.06 -1.25
C GLN A 58 7.16 16.40 -1.93
N GLY A 59 8.16 16.47 -2.81
CA GLY A 59 8.44 17.70 -3.57
C GLY A 59 7.28 18.20 -4.45
N LEU A 60 6.27 17.36 -4.71
CA LEU A 60 5.08 17.72 -5.48
C LEU A 60 3.85 18.02 -4.61
N THR A 61 3.78 17.46 -3.40
CA THR A 61 2.56 17.49 -2.57
C THR A 61 2.78 17.85 -1.10
N GLU A 62 3.99 18.27 -0.70
CA GLU A 62 4.33 18.62 0.70
C GLU A 62 3.46 19.75 1.29
N HIS A 63 2.93 20.64 0.45
CA HIS A 63 2.04 21.72 0.86
C HIS A 63 0.63 21.23 1.26
N ARG A 64 0.40 19.91 1.26
CA ARG A 64 -0.89 19.28 1.55
C ARG A 64 -0.74 18.41 2.79
N GLN A 65 -1.83 18.26 3.55
CA GLN A 65 -1.84 17.38 4.72
C GLN A 65 -1.71 15.90 4.34
N TYR A 66 -2.46 15.47 3.32
CA TYR A 66 -2.56 14.07 2.93
C TYR A 66 -1.58 13.72 1.82
N LEU A 67 -1.00 12.52 1.93
CA LEU A 67 -0.14 11.91 0.92
C LEU A 67 -0.87 11.77 -0.42
N PHE A 68 -2.15 11.38 -0.36
CA PHE A 68 -3.05 11.33 -1.50
C PHE A 68 -4.24 12.25 -1.24
N PRO A 69 -4.23 13.50 -1.75
CA PRO A 69 -5.36 14.40 -1.62
C PRO A 69 -6.55 13.92 -2.45
N GLY A 70 -7.76 14.26 -2.01
CA GLY A 70 -8.97 14.08 -2.80
C GLY A 70 -8.95 14.92 -4.08
N ARG A 71 -9.57 14.42 -5.17
CA ARG A 71 -9.66 15.15 -6.44
C ARG A 71 -10.47 16.45 -6.30
N ASP A 72 -11.63 16.35 -5.66
CA ASP A 72 -12.58 17.46 -5.54
C ASP A 72 -12.37 18.24 -4.23
N ASN A 73 -11.97 17.56 -3.16
CA ASN A 73 -11.56 18.16 -1.90
C ASN A 73 -10.06 17.92 -1.66
N LEU A 74 -9.27 18.94 -1.97
CA LEU A 74 -7.82 18.96 -1.80
C LEU A 74 -7.37 19.00 -0.33
N LEU A 75 -8.27 19.39 0.58
CA LEU A 75 -8.06 19.40 2.04
C LEU A 75 -8.45 18.08 2.70
N GLY A 76 -9.05 17.15 1.94
CA GLY A 76 -9.45 15.84 2.43
C GLY A 76 -8.60 14.72 1.83
N PRO A 77 -8.65 13.52 2.43
CA PRO A 77 -7.97 12.35 1.89
C PRO A 77 -8.64 11.86 0.62
N MET A 78 -7.88 11.12 -0.19
CA MET A 78 -8.41 10.42 -1.35
C MET A 78 -9.48 9.41 -0.92
N THR A 79 -10.64 9.45 -1.57
CA THR A 79 -11.70 8.49 -1.27
C THR A 79 -11.37 7.10 -1.83
N SER A 80 -11.96 6.07 -1.23
CA SER A 80 -11.91 4.70 -1.76
C SER A 80 -12.45 4.60 -3.20
N HIS A 81 -13.42 5.46 -3.56
CA HIS A 81 -13.96 5.52 -4.93
C HIS A 81 -12.93 6.08 -5.91
N SER A 82 -12.22 7.15 -5.54
CA SER A 82 -11.13 7.72 -6.34
C SER A 82 -10.00 6.71 -6.57
N LEU A 83 -9.64 5.90 -5.56
CA LEU A 83 -8.69 4.81 -5.72
C LEU A 83 -9.19 3.75 -6.73
N ARG A 84 -10.46 3.37 -6.68
CA ARG A 84 -11.05 2.43 -7.67
C ARG A 84 -11.04 3.00 -9.08
N GLN A 85 -11.36 4.28 -9.24
CA GLN A 85 -11.33 4.96 -10.53
C GLN A 85 -9.91 5.07 -11.09
N LEU A 86 -8.90 5.32 -10.24
CA LEU A 86 -7.49 5.26 -10.63
C LEU A 86 -7.11 3.87 -11.14
N LEU A 87 -7.50 2.81 -10.42
CA LEU A 87 -7.24 1.43 -10.85
C LEU A 87 -7.95 1.08 -12.16
N LYS A 88 -9.17 1.59 -12.36
CA LYS A 88 -9.90 1.45 -13.62
C LYS A 88 -9.18 2.16 -14.76
N SER A 89 -8.70 3.38 -14.54
CA SER A 89 -7.92 4.14 -15.53
C SER A 89 -6.60 3.47 -15.90
N LEU A 90 -6.00 2.71 -14.99
CA LEU A 90 -4.80 1.92 -15.23
C LEU A 90 -5.10 0.58 -15.93
N GLY A 91 -6.35 0.29 -16.28
CA GLY A 91 -6.77 -0.96 -16.89
C GLY A 91 -6.82 -2.15 -15.92
N TRP A 92 -6.78 -1.90 -14.61
CA TRP A 92 -6.74 -2.93 -13.56
C TRP A 92 -8.09 -3.16 -12.88
N SER A 93 -9.16 -2.62 -13.45
CA SER A 93 -10.53 -2.88 -13.00
C SER A 93 -10.85 -4.37 -13.06
N GLY A 94 -11.32 -4.94 -11.96
CA GLY A 94 -11.66 -6.37 -11.87
C GLY A 94 -10.46 -7.32 -11.72
N THR A 95 -9.26 -6.89 -12.14
CA THR A 95 -8.02 -7.69 -12.07
C THR A 95 -7.26 -7.47 -10.77
N TYR A 96 -7.25 -6.25 -10.23
CA TYR A 96 -6.58 -5.93 -8.96
C TYR A 96 -7.60 -5.42 -7.93
N SER A 97 -7.63 -6.07 -6.77
CA SER A 97 -8.39 -5.59 -5.62
C SER A 97 -7.43 -5.07 -4.54
N PRO A 98 -7.54 -3.79 -4.13
CA PRO A 98 -6.77 -3.24 -3.00
C PRO A 98 -6.90 -4.05 -1.70
N HIS A 99 -8.00 -4.78 -1.51
CA HIS A 99 -8.18 -5.68 -0.37
C HIS A 99 -7.40 -6.98 -0.52
N ALA A 100 -7.17 -7.45 -1.74
CA ALA A 100 -6.49 -8.70 -1.98
C ALA A 100 -4.97 -8.59 -1.83
N THR A 101 -4.41 -7.37 -1.81
CA THR A 101 -2.98 -7.12 -1.52
C THR A 101 -2.56 -7.76 -0.22
N ARG A 102 -3.36 -7.60 0.86
CA ARG A 102 -3.06 -8.20 2.16
C ARG A 102 -3.15 -9.71 2.15
N THR A 103 -4.16 -10.28 1.49
CA THR A 103 -4.34 -11.73 1.40
C THR A 103 -3.23 -12.38 0.59
N THR A 104 -2.97 -11.90 -0.64
CA THR A 104 -1.91 -12.42 -1.49
C THR A 104 -0.53 -12.20 -0.88
N GLY A 105 -0.31 -11.04 -0.24
CA GLY A 105 0.91 -10.76 0.51
C GLY A 105 1.15 -11.73 1.65
N SER A 106 0.14 -11.95 2.49
CA SER A 106 0.23 -12.84 3.65
C SER A 106 0.41 -14.30 3.23
N THR A 107 -0.29 -14.77 2.19
CA THR A 107 -0.15 -16.14 1.68
C THR A 107 1.26 -16.40 1.16
N ARG A 108 1.79 -15.52 0.29
CA ARG A 108 3.16 -15.64 -0.24
C ARG A 108 4.22 -15.57 0.86
N LEU A 109 4.02 -14.73 1.87
CA LEU A 109 4.93 -14.65 3.01
C LEU A 109 4.93 -15.95 3.82
N ASN A 110 3.74 -16.52 4.05
CA ASN A 110 3.59 -17.80 4.74
C ASN A 110 4.25 -18.95 3.95
N GLU A 111 4.06 -18.99 2.62
CA GLU A 111 4.74 -19.95 1.72
C GLU A 111 6.27 -19.85 1.79
N MET A 112 6.80 -18.64 2.02
CA MET A 112 8.23 -18.40 2.17
C MET A 112 8.72 -18.59 3.63
N GLY A 113 7.87 -19.07 4.53
CA GLY A 113 8.20 -19.31 5.94
C GLY A 113 8.33 -18.03 6.79
N TYR A 114 7.91 -16.87 6.27
CA TYR A 114 7.91 -15.61 7.00
C TYR A 114 6.59 -15.43 7.74
N ARG A 115 6.65 -14.92 8.98
CA ARG A 115 5.44 -14.44 9.65
C ARG A 115 4.80 -13.34 8.78
N PRO A 116 3.46 -13.26 8.67
CA PRO A 116 2.77 -12.22 7.91
C PRO A 116 3.16 -10.79 8.35
N ASP A 117 3.60 -10.66 9.61
CA ASP A 117 4.05 -9.42 10.22
C ASP A 117 5.54 -9.08 9.90
N ALA A 118 6.31 -10.03 9.36
CA ALA A 118 7.77 -9.98 9.25
C ALA A 118 8.30 -9.39 7.93
N MET A 119 7.42 -8.87 7.07
CA MET A 119 7.81 -8.18 5.84
C MET A 119 8.76 -6.98 6.09
N LEU A 120 8.75 -6.46 7.32
CA LEU A 120 9.34 -5.21 7.75
C LEU A 120 10.87 -5.12 7.72
N LEU A 121 11.63 -6.16 7.33
CA LEU A 121 13.07 -6.19 7.64
C LEU A 121 14.06 -6.68 6.58
N LYS A 122 13.68 -7.04 5.34
CA LYS A 122 14.68 -7.58 4.40
C LYS A 122 14.77 -6.84 3.06
N HIS A 123 16.01 -6.38 2.79
CA HIS A 123 16.55 -5.71 1.61
C HIS A 123 16.14 -6.30 0.23
N ASN A 124 15.57 -7.50 0.18
CA ASN A 124 15.29 -8.25 -1.05
C ASN A 124 13.80 -8.39 -1.42
N LEU A 125 12.86 -7.94 -0.58
CA LEU A 125 11.44 -8.10 -0.88
C LEU A 125 10.96 -7.24 -2.06
N HIS A 126 11.68 -6.15 -2.36
CA HIS A 126 11.37 -5.32 -3.52
C HIS A 126 11.45 -6.11 -4.84
N MET A 127 12.34 -7.12 -4.94
CA MET A 127 12.43 -7.98 -6.12
C MET A 127 11.22 -8.91 -6.25
N LEU A 128 10.58 -9.22 -5.12
CA LEU A 128 9.40 -10.09 -5.07
C LEU A 128 8.11 -9.31 -5.35
N ILE A 129 8.07 -7.99 -5.17
CA ILE A 129 6.85 -7.20 -5.38
C ILE A 129 6.38 -7.21 -6.84
N PRO A 130 7.24 -7.02 -7.85
CA PRO A 130 6.85 -7.25 -9.24
C PRO A 130 6.33 -8.67 -9.48
N THR A 131 6.95 -9.69 -8.88
CA THR A 131 6.55 -11.10 -9.00
C THR A 131 5.23 -11.42 -8.29
N MET A 132 4.97 -10.79 -7.14
CA MET A 132 3.73 -10.94 -6.37
C MET A 132 2.59 -10.16 -7.03
N PHE A 133 2.88 -8.98 -7.56
CA PHE A 133 1.94 -8.20 -8.36
C PHE A 133 1.58 -8.90 -9.66
N ALA A 134 2.58 -9.40 -10.41
CA ALA A 134 2.37 -10.20 -11.61
C ALA A 134 1.56 -11.46 -11.29
N ALA A 135 1.92 -12.22 -10.27
CA ALA A 135 1.14 -13.40 -9.87
C ALA A 135 -0.31 -13.05 -9.49
N HIS A 136 -0.54 -11.92 -8.80
CA HIS A 136 -1.89 -11.47 -8.47
C HIS A 136 -2.72 -11.14 -9.72
N ILE A 137 -2.12 -10.48 -10.70
CA ILE A 137 -2.75 -10.14 -11.98
C ILE A 137 -3.00 -11.41 -12.81
N THR A 138 -2.03 -12.34 -12.86
CA THR A 138 -2.06 -13.53 -13.69
C THR A 138 -2.87 -14.69 -13.10
N MET A 139 -3.11 -14.76 -11.78
CA MET A 139 -3.87 -15.86 -11.16
C MET A 139 -5.40 -15.68 -11.19
N ARG A 140 -5.93 -14.50 -11.49
CA ARG A 140 -7.39 -14.27 -11.55
C ARG A 140 -8.15 -14.85 -12.75
N PRO A 141 -7.55 -15.08 -13.95
CA PRO A 141 -8.25 -15.80 -15.02
C PRO A 141 -8.52 -17.27 -14.68
N ILE A 142 -7.70 -17.88 -13.81
CA ILE A 142 -7.75 -19.34 -13.56
C ILE A 142 -8.80 -19.71 -12.51
N LEU A 143 -9.10 -18.82 -11.55
CA LEU A 143 -10.10 -19.05 -10.51
C LEU A 143 -11.55 -18.74 -10.94
N MET A 144 -11.78 -18.22 -12.15
CA MET A 144 -13.13 -18.00 -12.69
C MET A 144 -13.64 -19.14 -13.59
N SER A 145 -12.88 -20.23 -13.73
CA SER A 145 -13.29 -21.43 -14.49
C SER A 145 -13.70 -22.61 -13.60
N VAL A 146 -14.23 -22.36 -12.40
CA VAL A 146 -14.92 -23.36 -11.60
C VAL A 146 -16.21 -22.77 -11.07
N LYS A 147 -17.22 -22.71 -11.94
CA LYS A 147 -18.64 -22.85 -11.64
C LYS A 147 -19.33 -23.50 -12.83
#